data_AF-A0A7X7BYR9-F1
#
_entry.id   AF-A0A7X7BYR9-F1
#
_cell.length_a   1.000
_cell.length_b   1.000
_cell.length_c   1.000
_cell.angle_alpha   90.00
_cell.angle_beta   90.00
_cell.angle_gamma   90.00
#
_symmetry.space_group_name_H-M   'P 1'
#
loop_
_entity.id
_entity.type
_entity.pdbx_description
1 polymer ?
#
loop_
_entity_poly.entity_id
_entity_poly.type
_entity_poly.pdbx_seq_one_letter_code
_entity_poly.pdbx_strand_id
1 'polypeptide(L)'
;MGKNLKVEDVYGEYPRPLMVRDVWISLNGLWDYSTDHSSGKILVPFCIESALSGVGQTLEPNEKLIYSREFTLKSKDKKGRMLLHAGAIDQEAVIYVNDKEVARQIGGFTA
;
A
#
# COMPACT_ATOMS: atom_id res chain seq x y z
N MET A 1 -4.62 0.40 -25.56
CA MET A 1 -3.19 0.05 -25.63
C MET A 1 -2.53 0.49 -24.32
N GLY A 2 -2.19 -0.46 -23.45
CA GLY A 2 -1.70 -0.19 -22.10
C GLY A 2 -0.28 0.38 -22.13
N LYS A 3 -0.08 1.54 -21.51
CA LYS A 3 1.25 2.12 -21.32
C LYS A 3 2.08 1.19 -20.43
N ASN A 4 3.33 0.98 -20.83
CA ASN A 4 4.36 0.27 -20.08
C ASN A 4 4.59 1.01 -18.74
N LEU A 5 3.90 0.59 -17.68
CA LEU A 5 4.11 1.14 -16.34
C LEU A 5 5.42 0.56 -15.82
N LYS A 6 6.45 1.42 -15.68
CA LYS A 6 7.63 1.03 -14.93
C LYS A 6 7.22 0.93 -13.46
N VAL A 7 7.66 -0.11 -12.78
CA VAL A 7 7.43 -0.36 -11.35
C VAL A 7 7.77 0.87 -10.49
N GLU A 8 8.75 1.65 -10.95
CA GLU A 8 9.28 2.85 -10.31
C GLU A 8 8.39 4.09 -10.53
N ASP A 9 7.57 4.09 -11.58
CA ASP A 9 6.71 5.21 -12.00
C ASP A 9 5.25 5.06 -11.53
N VAL A 10 4.97 4.10 -10.64
CA VAL A 10 3.62 3.89 -10.10
C VAL A 10 3.28 5.03 -9.12
N TYR A 11 2.74 6.12 -9.69
CA TYR A 11 2.22 7.29 -8.99
C TYR A 11 3.13 7.79 -7.86
N GLY A 12 4.22 8.45 -8.26
CA GLY A 12 5.04 9.28 -7.36
C GLY A 12 4.38 10.61 -7.00
N GLU A 13 3.10 10.84 -7.32
CA GLU A 13 2.43 12.10 -7.03
C GLU A 13 1.95 12.16 -5.59
N TYR A 14 2.26 13.29 -4.94
CA TYR A 14 1.93 13.55 -3.55
C TYR A 14 0.40 13.55 -3.35
N PRO A 15 -0.16 12.88 -2.31
CA PRO A 15 -1.60 12.65 -2.18
C PRO A 15 -2.49 13.89 -2.19
N ARG A 16 -1.94 15.07 -1.85
CA ARG A 16 -2.64 16.36 -1.88
C ARG A 16 -1.69 17.48 -2.30
N PRO A 17 -1.65 17.88 -3.59
CA PRO A 17 -0.69 18.87 -4.10
C PRO A 17 -0.68 20.22 -3.37
N LEU A 18 -1.76 20.56 -2.66
CA LEU A 18 -1.90 21.80 -1.87
C LEU A 18 -1.45 21.67 -0.39
N MET A 19 -1.11 20.46 0.09
CA MET A 19 -0.67 20.19 1.46
C MET A 19 0.64 19.39 1.49
N VAL A 20 1.58 19.79 0.64
CA VAL A 20 2.90 19.14 0.54
C VAL A 20 3.69 19.37 1.82
N ARG A 21 4.12 18.29 2.45
CA ARG A 21 5.09 18.29 3.56
C ARG A 21 6.48 18.13 2.98
N ASP A 22 7.45 18.86 3.55
CA ASP A 22 8.85 18.83 3.11
C ASP A 22 9.48 17.43 3.20
N VAL A 23 8.97 16.60 4.11
CA VAL A 23 9.43 15.22 4.32
C VAL A 23 8.27 14.26 4.11
N TRP A 24 8.31 13.54 3.00
CA TRP A 24 7.40 12.44 2.69
C TRP A 24 8.12 11.37 1.86
N ILE A 25 7.62 10.14 1.95
CA ILE A 25 8.05 9.04 1.10
C ILE A 25 6.81 8.34 0.54
N SER A 26 6.86 7.98 -0.74
CA SER A 26 5.86 7.07 -1.31
C SER A 26 6.18 5.64 -0.90
N LEU A 27 5.17 4.91 -0.43
CA LEU A 27 5.26 3.47 -0.23
C LEU A 27 4.64 2.69 -1.41
N ASN A 28 4.34 3.35 -2.53
CA ASN A 28 3.94 2.66 -3.77
C ASN A 28 5.12 1.87 -4.38
N GLY A 29 4.81 0.90 -5.23
CA GLY A 29 5.79 0.00 -5.85
C GLY A 29 5.54 -1.46 -5.47
N LEU A 30 6.57 -2.30 -5.57
CA LEU A 30 6.44 -3.74 -5.28
C LEU A 30 6.38 -3.99 -3.78
N TRP A 31 5.38 -4.79 -3.39
CA TRP A 31 5.20 -5.35 -2.05
C TRP A 31 5.23 -6.87 -2.15
N ASP A 32 5.56 -7.52 -1.04
CA ASP A 32 5.24 -8.93 -0.85
C ASP A 32 3.76 -9.07 -0.56
N TYR A 33 3.12 -10.08 -1.14
CA TYR A 33 1.77 -10.47 -0.78
C TYR A 33 1.68 -11.94 -0.43
N SER A 34 0.69 -12.28 0.39
CA SER A 34 0.30 -13.65 0.65
C SER A 34 -1.20 -13.77 0.85
N THR A 35 -1.77 -14.84 0.31
CA THR A 35 -3.11 -15.35 0.59
C THR A 35 -3.01 -16.72 1.26
N ASP A 36 -4.15 -17.35 1.52
CA ASP A 36 -4.20 -18.72 2.05
C ASP A 36 -3.64 -19.77 1.06
N HIS A 37 -3.48 -19.40 -0.22
CA HIS A 37 -3.12 -20.32 -1.30
C HIS A 37 -1.88 -19.91 -2.10
N SER A 38 -1.48 -18.64 -2.01
CA SER A 38 -0.43 -18.09 -2.86
C SER A 38 0.41 -17.04 -2.15
N SER A 39 1.61 -16.80 -2.63
CA SER A 39 2.42 -15.66 -2.23
C SER A 39 3.30 -15.22 -3.39
N GLY A 40 3.73 -13.96 -3.36
CA GLY A 40 4.56 -13.41 -4.42
C GLY A 40 4.75 -11.91 -4.28
N LYS A 41 4.96 -11.23 -5.41
CA LYS A 41 5.06 -9.78 -5.47
C LYS A 41 3.81 -9.17 -6.10
N ILE A 42 3.36 -8.05 -5.55
CA ILE A 42 2.23 -7.28 -6.05
C ILE A 42 2.61 -5.81 -6.19
N LEU A 43 2.13 -5.17 -7.26
CA LEU A 43 2.37 -3.75 -7.51
C LEU A 43 1.29 -2.87 -6.88
N VAL A 44 1.62 -2.21 -5.77
CA VAL A 44 0.74 -1.27 -5.06
C VAL A 44 0.79 0.11 -5.77
N PRO A 45 -0.36 0.74 -6.08
CA PRO A 45 -1.67 0.58 -5.41
C PRO A 45 -2.72 -0.21 -6.21
N PHE A 46 -2.34 -1.14 -7.07
CA PHE A 46 -3.32 -1.96 -7.81
C PHE A 46 -3.81 -3.12 -6.94
N CYS A 47 -5.11 -3.42 -7.02
CA CYS A 47 -5.71 -4.58 -6.34
C CYS A 47 -5.20 -5.91 -6.94
N ILE A 48 -5.29 -6.99 -6.18
CA ILE A 48 -4.78 -8.31 -6.57
C ILE A 48 -5.44 -8.86 -7.84
N GLU A 49 -6.71 -8.54 -8.08
CA GLU A 49 -7.47 -8.94 -9.27
C GLU A 49 -7.01 -8.19 -10.53
N SER A 50 -6.36 -7.04 -10.37
CA SER A 50 -5.95 -6.21 -11.50
C SER A 50 -4.79 -6.85 -12.24
N ALA A 51 -4.87 -6.91 -13.57
CA ALA A 51 -3.72 -7.26 -14.41
C ALA A 51 -2.52 -6.32 -14.21
N LEU A 52 -2.76 -5.06 -13.81
CA LEU A 52 -1.71 -4.08 -13.54
C LEU A 52 -0.94 -4.35 -12.23
N SER A 53 -1.51 -5.16 -11.33
CA SER A 53 -0.83 -5.56 -10.10
C SER A 53 0.26 -6.60 -10.33
N GLY A 54 0.22 -7.27 -11.49
CA GLY A 54 1.09 -8.40 -11.83
C GLY A 54 0.60 -9.74 -11.29
N VAL A 55 -0.52 -9.79 -10.55
CA VAL A 55 -1.06 -11.02 -9.94
C VAL A 55 -2.27 -11.53 -10.71
N GLY A 56 -3.34 -10.74 -10.85
CA GLY A 56 -4.55 -11.11 -11.59
C GLY A 56 -5.35 -12.25 -10.97
N GLN A 57 -5.31 -12.38 -9.64
CA GLN A 57 -6.01 -13.44 -8.89
C GLN A 57 -7.28 -12.89 -8.24
N THR A 58 -8.37 -13.67 -8.28
CA THR A 58 -9.60 -13.40 -7.53
C THR A 58 -9.46 -13.88 -6.10
N LEU A 59 -9.80 -13.02 -5.14
CA LEU A 59 -9.97 -13.41 -3.74
C LEU A 59 -11.38 -13.92 -3.48
N GLU A 60 -11.47 -15.03 -2.77
CA GLU A 60 -12.73 -15.53 -2.23
C GLU A 60 -13.15 -14.75 -0.97
N PRO A 61 -14.45 -14.66 -0.64
CA PRO A 61 -14.95 -13.81 0.46
C PRO A 61 -14.35 -14.06 1.85
N ASN A 62 -13.76 -15.24 2.08
CA ASN A 62 -13.19 -15.63 3.36
C ASN A 62 -11.65 -15.69 3.35
N GLU A 63 -11.02 -15.38 2.22
CA GLU A 63 -9.57 -15.32 2.11
C GLU A 63 -9.02 -14.03 2.70
N LYS A 64 -7.85 -14.14 3.31
CA LYS A 64 -7.09 -12.97 3.77
C LYS A 64 -6.03 -12.63 2.75
N LEU A 65 -5.91 -11.34 2.44
CA LEU A 65 -4.77 -10.81 1.69
C LEU A 65 -3.89 -9.99 2.62
N ILE A 66 -2.64 -10.43 2.74
CA ILE A 66 -1.61 -9.74 3.53
C ILE A 66 -0.65 -9.07 2.57
N TYR A 67 -0.35 -7.80 2.83
CA TYR A 67 0.68 -7.03 2.16
C TYR A 67 1.82 -6.76 3.14
N SER A 68 3.07 -6.95 2.70
CA SER A 68 4.27 -6.63 3.48
C SER A 68 5.29 -5.86 2.66
N ARG A 69 5.94 -4.89 3.30
CA ARG A 69 7.04 -4.13 2.71
C ARG A 69 7.97 -3.60 3.77
N GLU A 70 9.26 -3.78 3.52
CA GLU A 70 10.31 -3.10 4.25
C GLU A 70 10.62 -1.73 3.61
N PHE A 71 10.87 -0.74 4.46
CA PHE A 71 11.32 0.57 4.03
C PHE A 71 12.28 1.16 5.06
N THR A 72 13.19 2.02 4.60
CA THR A 72 14.16 2.68 5.47
C THR A 72 13.89 4.17 5.53
N LEU A 73 13.77 4.69 6.76
CA LEU A 73 13.72 6.12 7.03
C LEU A 73 15.14 6.65 7.24
N LYS A 74 15.51 7.73 6.53
CA LYS A 74 16.82 8.38 6.75
C LYS A 74 16.77 9.10 8.10
N SER A 75 17.90 9.25 8.80
CA SER A 75 17.93 9.86 10.13
C SER A 75 17.33 11.26 10.19
N LYS A 76 17.40 12.02 9.09
CA LYS A 76 16.77 13.34 8.94
C LYS A 76 15.23 13.29 8.97
N ASP A 77 14.64 12.17 8.57
CA ASP A 77 13.20 11.96 8.48
C ASP A 77 12.60 11.54 9.85
N LYS A 78 13.46 11.19 10.83
CA LYS A 78 13.07 10.66 12.14
C LYS A 78 12.70 11.73 13.17
N LYS A 79 12.31 12.94 12.75
CA LYS A 79 11.96 14.05 13.66
C LYS A 79 10.47 14.35 13.61
N GLY A 80 9.86 14.48 14.79
CA GLY A 80 8.45 14.87 14.94
C GLY A 80 7.46 13.72 14.78
N ARG A 81 6.21 14.05 14.46
CA ARG A 81 5.12 13.09 14.27
C ARG A 81 5.17 12.53 12.84
N MET A 82 5.26 11.21 12.71
CA MET A 82 5.10 10.50 11.44
C MET A 82 3.62 10.19 11.20
N LEU A 83 3.19 10.29 9.95
CA LEU A 83 1.84 9.96 9.51
C LEU A 83 1.95 8.92 8.39
N LEU A 84 1.18 7.85 8.51
CA LEU A 84 1.01 6.87 7.46
C LEU A 84 -0.35 7.11 6.81
N HIS A 85 -0.38 7.19 5.49
CA HIS A 85 -1.59 7.43 4.72
C HIS A 85 -1.84 6.26 3.77
N ALA A 86 -2.98 5.57 3.94
CA ALA A 86 -3.50 4.61 2.98
C ALA A 86 -4.58 5.32 2.13
N GLY A 87 -4.37 5.39 0.81
CA GLY A 87 -5.24 6.16 -0.08
C GLY A 87 -6.64 5.57 -0.24
N ALA A 88 -6.75 4.24 -0.22
CA ALA A 88 -8.00 3.51 -0.18
C ALA A 88 -7.73 2.12 0.43
N ILE A 89 -8.69 1.62 1.21
CA ILE A 89 -8.72 0.27 1.77
C ILE A 89 -10.11 -0.26 1.52
N ASP A 90 -10.21 -1.46 0.96
CA ASP A 90 -11.47 -2.15 0.70
C ASP A 90 -11.32 -3.63 1.12
N GLN A 91 -12.15 -4.21 2.00
CA GLN A 91 -13.12 -3.57 2.91
C GLN A 91 -12.49 -3.27 4.27
N GLU A 92 -11.81 -4.24 4.89
CA GLU A 92 -11.15 -4.07 6.20
C GLU A 92 -9.64 -4.19 6.06
N ALA A 93 -8.89 -3.40 6.83
CA ALA A 93 -7.46 -3.58 7.02
C ALA A 93 -7.05 -3.36 8.47
N VAL A 94 -6.11 -4.17 8.93
CA VAL A 94 -5.34 -3.93 10.14
C VAL A 94 -3.91 -3.64 9.72
N ILE A 95 -3.35 -2.53 10.18
CA ILE A 95 -2.02 -2.07 9.81
C ILE A 95 -1.08 -2.32 10.98
N TYR A 96 -0.01 -3.06 10.70
CA TYR A 96 1.08 -3.32 11.63
C TYR A 96 2.35 -2.61 11.15
N VAL A 97 3.10 -2.04 12.09
CA VAL A 97 4.46 -1.50 11.85
C VAL A 97 5.38 -2.10 12.89
N ASN A 98 6.38 -2.86 12.46
CA ASN A 98 7.30 -3.60 13.33
C ASN A 98 6.54 -4.42 14.39
N ASP A 99 5.59 -5.25 13.93
CA ASP A 99 4.74 -6.14 14.73
C ASP A 99 3.79 -5.45 15.72
N LYS A 100 3.67 -4.12 15.67
CA LYS A 100 2.73 -3.35 16.49
C LYS A 100 1.56 -2.87 15.65
N GLU A 101 0.34 -3.15 16.09
CA GLU A 101 -0.87 -2.59 15.49
C GLU A 101 -0.84 -1.07 15.66
N VAL A 102 -0.92 -0.33 14.55
CA VAL A 102 -0.92 1.15 14.54
C VAL A 102 -2.23 1.74 14.06
N ALA A 103 -3.02 0.97 13.32
CA ALA A 103 -4.33 1.39 12.84
C ALA A 103 -5.18 0.17 12.45
N ARG A 104 -6.49 0.35 12.53
CA ARG A 104 -7.49 -0.59 11.99
C ARG A 104 -8.57 0.20 11.29
N GLN A 105 -8.93 -0.21 10.08
CA GLN A 105 -9.99 0.38 9.27
C GLN A 105 -10.93 -0.73 8.83
N ILE A 106 -12.24 -0.49 8.92
CA ILE A 106 -13.31 -1.37 8.45
C ILE A 106 -14.20 -0.48 7.57
N GLY A 107 -14.34 -0.80 6.29
CA GLY A 107 -15.10 -0.01 5.31
C GLY A 107 -16.62 -0.12 5.54
N GLY A 108 -17.44 0.88 5.21
CA GLY A 108 -17.19 2.06 4.39
C GLY A 108 -17.80 3.35 4.97
N PHE A 109 -17.31 4.50 4.47
CA PHE A 109 -17.42 5.87 4.99
C PHE A 109 -16.47 6.21 6.16
N THR A 110 -15.45 7.01 5.84
CA THR A 110 -14.88 7.97 6.80
C THR A 110 -15.30 9.36 6.33
N ALA A 111 -16.07 10.06 7.15
CA ALA A 111 -16.45 11.46 6.96
C ALA A 111 -15.24 12.40 7.14
#